data_AF-A0A931JSY7-F1
#
_entry.id   AF-A0A931JSY7-F1
#
_cell.length_a   1.000
_cell.length_b   1.000
_cell.length_c   1.000
_cell.angle_alpha   90.00
_cell.angle_beta   90.00
_cell.angle_gamma   90.00
#
_symmetry.space_group_name_H-M   'P 1'
#
loop_
_entity.id
_entity.type
_entity.pdbx_description
1 polymer ?
#
loop_
_entity_poly.entity_id
_entity_poly.type
_entity_poly.pdbx_seq_one_letter_code
_entity_poly.pdbx_strand_id
1 'polypeptide(L)'
;MEVYRRRRNAPVTDFMILINVLVFLYTALRGGMSDNDILLRYGASYTPYIFENHEYWRLLTAAFLHFGIRHLGNNMLVLFVTGNSLEHALGHVKYLIFYLLSAVGASACSYAVEVWMRREVLSAGAS
;
A
#
# COMPACT_ATOMS: atom_id res chain seq x y z
N MET A 1 -20.25 -14.95 30.38
CA MET A 1 -20.14 -14.21 29.11
C MET A 1 -18.94 -14.75 28.35
N GLU A 2 -19.15 -15.79 27.56
CA GLU A 2 -18.13 -16.40 26.70
C GLU A 2 -18.44 -16.03 25.24
N VAL A 3 -18.86 -14.78 25.01
CA VAL A 3 -19.55 -14.41 23.78
C VAL A 3 -18.59 -14.10 22.63
N TYR A 4 -17.32 -13.75 22.81
CA TYR A 4 -16.48 -13.44 21.64
C TYR A 4 -14.98 -13.64 21.86
N ARG A 5 -14.54 -14.88 22.11
CA ARG A 5 -13.14 -15.23 21.81
C ARG A 5 -13.03 -15.55 20.31
N ARG A 6 -13.26 -14.56 19.44
CA ARG A 6 -12.79 -14.67 18.04
C ARG A 6 -11.28 -14.82 18.14
N ARG A 7 -10.77 -16.03 17.86
CA ARG A 7 -9.34 -16.16 17.63
C ARG A 7 -9.01 -15.20 16.48
N ARG A 8 -8.10 -14.24 16.70
CA ARG A 8 -7.54 -13.45 15.60
C ARG A 8 -6.83 -14.44 14.68
N ASN A 9 -7.49 -14.82 13.58
CA ASN A 9 -6.90 -15.67 12.55
C ASN A 9 -6.97 -14.92 11.22
N ALA A 10 -6.16 -13.86 11.14
CA ALA A 10 -6.01 -13.03 9.94
C ALA A 10 -4.53 -13.00 9.51
N PRO A 11 -3.92 -14.16 9.20
CA PRO A 11 -2.50 -14.27 8.89
C PRO A 11 -2.09 -13.46 7.65
N VAL A 12 -2.99 -13.27 6.68
CA VAL A 12 -2.67 -12.48 5.48
C VAL A 12 -2.62 -10.99 5.83
N THR A 13 -3.56 -10.50 6.64
CA THR A 13 -3.56 -9.12 7.13
C THR A 13 -2.30 -8.85 7.96
N ASP A 14 -1.97 -9.74 8.90
CA ASP A 14 -0.74 -9.61 9.71
C ASP A 14 0.52 -9.62 8.83
N PHE A 15 0.55 -10.47 7.78
CA PHE A 15 1.64 -10.51 6.80
C PHE A 15 1.73 -9.22 5.97
N MET A 16 0.60 -8.66 5.52
CA MET A 16 0.55 -7.39 4.79
C MET A 16 1.01 -6.23 5.68
N ILE A 17 0.67 -6.22 6.97
CA ILE A 17 1.17 -5.22 7.91
C ILE A 17 2.69 -5.36 8.07
N LEU A 18 3.17 -6.59 8.27
CA LEU A 18 4.61 -6.86 8.44
C LEU A 18 5.41 -6.37 7.23
N ILE A 19 4.99 -6.70 6.00
CA ILE A 19 5.73 -6.28 4.80
C ILE A 19 5.74 -4.76 4.64
N ASN A 20 4.63 -4.07 4.93
CA ASN A 20 4.56 -2.60 4.89
C ASN A 20 5.53 -1.96 5.91
N VAL A 21 5.57 -2.50 7.13
CA VAL A 21 6.50 -2.03 8.16
C VAL A 21 7.95 -2.28 7.73
N LEU A 22 8.28 -3.46 7.20
CA LEU A 22 9.64 -3.78 6.76
C LEU A 22 10.09 -2.90 5.59
N VAL A 23 9.21 -2.68 4.60
CA VAL A 23 9.47 -1.79 3.45
C VAL A 23 9.68 -0.35 3.94
N PHE A 24 8.84 0.13 4.84
CA PHE A 24 9.00 1.46 5.43
C PHE A 24 10.31 1.60 6.20
N LEU A 25 10.67 0.63 7.05
CA LEU A 25 11.95 0.65 7.76
C LEU A 25 13.13 0.68 6.79
N TYR A 26 13.06 -0.13 5.73
CA TYR A 26 14.11 -0.18 4.71
C TYR A 26 14.29 1.16 3.96
N THR A 27 13.20 1.85 3.60
CA THR A 27 13.29 3.16 2.94
C THR A 27 13.62 4.28 3.93
N ALA A 28 13.10 4.23 5.15
CA ALA A 28 13.38 5.18 6.23
C ALA A 28 14.86 5.21 6.60
N LEU A 29 15.51 4.03 6.71
CA LEU A 29 16.96 3.91 6.96
C LEU A 29 17.82 4.50 5.84
N ARG A 30 17.25 4.75 4.66
CA ARG A 30 17.91 5.40 3.52
C ARG A 30 17.52 6.87 3.32
N GLY A 31 16.76 7.44 4.25
CA GLY A 31 16.32 8.84 4.16
C GLY A 31 14.95 9.04 3.53
N GLY A 32 14.19 7.97 3.22
CA GLY A 32 12.88 8.05 2.58
C GLY A 32 11.79 8.79 3.37
N MET A 33 12.04 9.16 4.62
CA MET A 33 11.16 10.04 5.41
C MET A 33 11.39 11.54 5.12
N SER A 34 12.52 11.90 4.53
CA SER A 34 12.94 13.29 4.31
C SER A 34 13.23 13.57 2.83
N ASP A 35 13.47 12.52 2.05
CA ASP A 35 13.81 12.61 0.64
C ASP A 35 12.87 11.73 -0.20
N ASN A 36 12.09 12.38 -1.05
CA ASN A 36 11.13 11.74 -1.94
C ASN A 36 11.81 10.97 -3.08
N ASP A 37 13.04 11.31 -3.45
CA ASP A 37 13.77 10.61 -4.52
C ASP A 37 14.08 9.17 -4.11
N ILE A 38 14.24 8.91 -2.81
CA ILE A 38 14.40 7.56 -2.28
C ILE A 38 13.12 6.75 -2.54
N LEU A 39 11.95 7.29 -2.24
CA LEU A 39 10.67 6.60 -2.49
C LEU A 39 10.41 6.42 -3.99
N LEU A 40 10.72 7.43 -4.79
CA LEU A 40 10.65 7.34 -6.25
C LEU A 40 11.55 6.23 -6.79
N ARG A 41 12.79 6.13 -6.30
CA ARG A 41 13.72 5.06 -6.68
C ARG A 41 13.22 3.66 -6.30
N TYR A 42 12.51 3.54 -5.17
CA TYR A 42 11.98 2.26 -4.68
C TYR A 42 10.58 1.90 -5.17
N GLY A 43 9.98 2.73 -6.03
CA GLY A 43 8.75 2.36 -6.73
C GLY A 43 7.50 3.13 -6.34
N ALA A 44 7.64 4.34 -5.80
CA ALA A 44 6.49 5.24 -5.65
C ALA A 44 5.87 5.52 -7.02
N SER A 45 4.57 5.77 -7.03
CA SER A 45 3.82 6.05 -8.25
C SER A 45 4.20 7.44 -8.74
N TYR A 46 4.65 7.52 -9.99
CA TYR A 46 4.99 8.76 -10.65
C TYR A 46 4.59 8.69 -12.11
N THR A 47 3.64 9.54 -12.50
CA THR A 47 2.97 9.50 -13.80
C THR A 47 3.94 9.50 -15.00
N PRO A 48 4.97 10.36 -15.07
CA PRO A 48 5.94 10.31 -16.17
C PRO A 48 6.65 8.97 -16.30
N TYR A 49 7.05 8.34 -15.19
CA TYR A 49 7.74 7.04 -15.24
C TYR A 49 6.81 5.89 -15.64
N ILE A 50 5.55 5.95 -15.23
CA ILE A 50 4.55 4.95 -15.61
C ILE A 50 4.21 5.06 -17.09
N PHE A 51 4.05 6.29 -17.61
CA PHE A 51 3.63 6.53 -18.98
C PHE A 51 4.79 6.41 -20.00
N GLU A 52 5.91 7.09 -19.74
CA GLU A 52 7.01 7.21 -20.70
C GLU A 52 8.00 6.05 -20.61
N ASN A 53 8.31 5.59 -19.39
CA ASN A 53 9.28 4.50 -19.17
C ASN A 53 8.60 3.13 -19.06
N HIS A 54 7.27 3.06 -19.16
CA HIS A 54 6.47 1.83 -19.02
C HIS A 54 6.70 1.10 -17.69
N GLU A 55 6.97 1.84 -16.61
CA GLU A 55 7.25 1.28 -15.28
C GLU A 55 5.96 0.89 -14.52
N TYR A 56 5.12 0.03 -15.13
CA TYR A 56 3.81 -0.37 -14.59
C TYR A 56 3.87 -1.10 -13.25
N TRP A 57 5.03 -1.67 -12.90
CA TRP A 57 5.26 -2.29 -11.59
C TRP A 57 5.07 -1.30 -10.44
N ARG A 58 5.24 0.01 -10.70
CA ARG A 58 4.97 1.10 -9.74
C ARG A 58 3.53 1.13 -9.25
N LEU A 59 2.57 0.69 -10.07
CA LEU A 59 1.16 0.64 -9.69
C LEU A 59 0.94 -0.30 -8.50
N LEU A 60 1.76 -1.35 -8.37
CA LEU A 60 1.70 -2.26 -7.24
C LEU A 60 2.65 -1.83 -6.11
N THR A 61 3.91 -1.49 -6.43
CA THR A 61 4.91 -1.20 -5.38
C THR A 61 4.60 0.07 -4.59
N ALA A 62 3.95 1.06 -5.22
CA ALA A 62 3.55 2.29 -4.54
C ALA A 62 2.60 2.03 -3.37
N ALA A 63 1.82 0.93 -3.41
CA ALA A 63 0.93 0.56 -2.31
C ALA A 63 1.69 0.28 -1.01
N PHE A 64 2.94 -0.19 -1.09
CA PHE A 64 3.73 -0.61 0.09
C PHE A 64 4.65 0.49 0.64
N LEU A 65 4.78 1.61 -0.07
CA LEU A 65 5.67 2.70 0.28
C LEU A 65 4.94 3.77 1.09
N HIS A 66 5.64 4.42 2.03
CA HIS A 66 5.04 5.40 2.92
C HIS A 66 5.98 6.58 3.18
N PHE A 67 5.46 7.81 3.08
CA PHE A 67 6.24 9.05 3.27
C PHE A 67 6.65 9.33 4.72
N GLY A 68 6.04 8.68 5.70
CA GLY A 68 6.37 8.94 7.10
C GLY A 68 5.58 8.09 8.09
N ILE A 69 5.99 8.17 9.36
CA ILE A 69 5.48 7.32 10.44
C ILE A 69 3.97 7.50 10.64
N ARG A 70 3.47 8.75 10.59
CA ARG A 70 2.04 9.03 10.72
C ARG A 70 1.23 8.43 9.57
N HIS A 71 1.77 8.50 8.35
CA HIS A 71 1.13 7.93 7.17
C HIS A 71 1.07 6.40 7.26
N LEU A 72 2.18 5.76 7.64
CA LEU A 72 2.21 4.32 7.89
C LEU A 72 1.24 3.92 9.01
N GLY A 73 1.28 4.61 10.15
CA GLY A 73 0.45 4.28 11.30
C GLY A 73 -1.05 4.30 11.00
N ASN A 74 -1.52 5.31 10.26
CA ASN A 74 -2.91 5.40 9.85
C ASN A 74 -3.32 4.27 8.88
N ASN A 75 -2.50 3.98 7.87
CA ASN A 75 -2.79 2.88 6.94
C ASN A 75 -2.78 1.53 7.64
N MET A 76 -1.83 1.26 8.53
CA MET A 76 -1.78 0.01 9.29
C MET A 76 -2.97 -0.13 10.25
N LEU A 77 -3.46 0.96 10.84
CA LEU A 77 -4.69 0.94 11.64
C LEU A 77 -5.90 0.55 10.78
N VAL A 78 -6.06 1.18 9.61
CA VAL A 78 -7.15 0.88 8.69
C VAL A 78 -7.05 -0.58 8.23
N LEU A 79 -5.89 -0.99 7.71
CA LEU A 79 -5.63 -2.35 7.26
C LEU A 79 -5.86 -3.38 8.37
N PHE A 80 -5.48 -3.08 9.60
CA PHE A 80 -5.75 -3.95 10.74
C PHE A 80 -7.24 -4.12 11.01
N VAL A 81 -8.03 -3.05 10.98
CA VAL A 81 -9.47 -3.13 11.30
C VAL A 81 -10.27 -3.71 10.13
N THR A 82 -10.05 -3.19 8.92
CA THR A 82 -10.80 -3.56 7.72
C THR A 82 -10.27 -4.86 7.13
N GLY A 83 -8.95 -5.04 7.04
CA GLY A 83 -8.30 -6.24 6.53
C GLY A 83 -8.66 -7.46 7.35
N ASN A 84 -8.60 -7.38 8.69
CA ASN A 84 -9.06 -8.48 9.55
C ASN A 84 -10.52 -8.85 9.24
N SER A 85 -11.40 -7.86 9.08
CA SER A 85 -12.82 -8.10 8.81
C SER A 85 -13.05 -8.73 7.43
N LEU A 86 -12.33 -8.24 6.42
CA LEU A 86 -12.39 -8.74 5.04
C LEU A 86 -11.80 -10.14 4.91
N GLU A 87 -10.68 -10.44 5.58
CA GLU A 87 -10.05 -11.74 5.55
C GLU A 87 -10.93 -12.83 6.18
N HIS A 88 -11.62 -12.51 7.28
CA HIS A 88 -12.60 -13.45 7.86
C HIS A 88 -13.83 -13.63 6.95
N ALA A 89 -14.23 -12.62 6.18
CA ALA A 89 -15.40 -12.69 5.30
C ALA A 89 -15.11 -13.41 3.97
N LEU A 90 -13.95 -13.16 3.38
CA LEU A 90 -13.56 -13.66 2.05
C LEU A 90 -12.73 -14.95 2.13
N GLY A 91 -12.05 -15.19 3.25
CA GLY A 91 -11.00 -16.19 3.39
C GLY A 91 -9.64 -15.71 2.86
N HIS A 92 -8.57 -16.34 3.33
CA HIS A 92 -7.18 -15.90 3.15
C HIS A 92 -6.79 -15.60 1.68
N VAL A 93 -7.01 -16.55 0.77
CA VAL A 93 -6.56 -16.43 -0.63
C VAL A 93 -7.35 -15.36 -1.39
N LYS A 94 -8.67 -15.35 -1.23
CA LYS A 94 -9.54 -14.36 -1.92
C LYS A 94 -9.26 -12.96 -1.41
N TYR A 95 -9.01 -12.81 -0.11
CA TYR A 95 -8.61 -11.53 0.48
C TYR A 95 -7.27 -11.05 -0.07
N LEU A 96 -6.27 -11.92 -0.20
CA LEU A 96 -4.98 -11.55 -0.79
C LEU A 96 -5.12 -11.04 -2.23
N ILE A 97 -5.87 -11.78 -3.07
CA ILE A 97 -6.13 -11.37 -4.46
C ILE A 97 -6.88 -10.04 -4.49
N PHE A 98 -7.91 -9.90 -3.65
CA PHE A 98 -8.68 -8.67 -3.53
C PHE A 98 -7.79 -7.49 -3.16
N TYR A 99 -6.94 -7.64 -2.13
CA TYR A 99 -6.01 -6.61 -1.69
C TYR A 99 -5.06 -6.17 -2.81
N LEU A 100 -4.44 -7.12 -3.52
CA LEU A 100 -3.51 -6.80 -4.61
C LEU A 100 -4.20 -6.12 -5.80
N LEU A 101 -5.41 -6.57 -6.17
CA LEU A 101 -6.19 -5.92 -7.23
C LEU A 101 -6.66 -4.53 -6.82
N SER A 102 -7.07 -4.34 -5.57
CA SER A 102 -7.42 -3.03 -5.03
C SER A 102 -6.22 -2.08 -5.02
N ALA A 103 -5.03 -2.55 -4.64
CA ALA A 103 -3.80 -1.77 -4.69
C ALA A 103 -3.48 -1.27 -6.11
N VAL A 104 -3.47 -2.18 -7.10
CA VAL A 104 -3.24 -1.81 -8.50
C VAL A 104 -4.35 -0.90 -9.03
N GLY A 105 -5.61 -1.21 -8.73
CA GLY A 105 -6.77 -0.43 -9.17
C GLY A 105 -6.78 0.99 -8.61
N ALA A 106 -6.44 1.15 -7.34
CA ALA A 106 -6.34 2.46 -6.70
C ALA A 106 -5.21 3.30 -7.33
N SER A 107 -4.01 2.72 -7.50
CA SER A 107 -2.89 3.40 -8.17
C SER A 107 -3.21 3.74 -9.63
N ALA A 108 -3.85 2.84 -10.37
CA ALA A 108 -4.25 3.07 -11.75
C ALA A 108 -5.32 4.18 -11.86
N CYS A 109 -6.26 4.23 -10.91
CA CYS A 109 -7.24 5.31 -10.84
C CYS A 109 -6.58 6.66 -10.53
N SER A 110 -5.66 6.72 -9.55
CA SER A 110 -4.86 7.92 -9.25
C SER A 110 -4.12 8.39 -10.50
N TYR A 111 -3.40 7.49 -11.16
CA TYR A 111 -2.68 7.75 -12.39
C TYR A 111 -3.59 8.29 -13.51
N ALA A 112 -4.76 7.67 -13.74
CA ALA A 112 -5.70 8.13 -14.76
C ALA A 112 -6.21 9.56 -14.48
N VAL A 113 -6.47 9.86 -13.20
CA VAL A 113 -6.90 11.20 -12.76
C VAL A 113 -5.76 12.22 -12.93
N GLU A 114 -4.53 11.86 -12.58
CA GLU A 114 -3.33 12.69 -12.75
C GLU A 114 -3.09 13.05 -14.22
N VAL A 115 -3.16 12.06 -15.12
CA VAL A 115 -3.07 12.26 -16.57
C VAL A 115 -4.18 13.19 -17.07
N TRP A 116 -5.42 12.98 -16.62
CA TRP A 116 -6.55 13.80 -17.01
C TRP A 116 -6.41 15.26 -16.55
N MET A 117 -5.94 15.47 -15.32
CA MET A 117 -5.71 16.80 -14.75
C MET A 117 -4.39 17.46 -15.23
N ARG A 118 -3.56 16.74 -16.00
CA ARG A 118 -2.20 17.16 -16.38
C ARG A 118 -1.35 17.55 -15.17
N ARG A 119 -1.41 16.72 -14.11
CA ARG A 119 -0.64 16.91 -12.88
C ARG A 119 0.29 15.74 -12.68
N GLU A 120 1.53 16.04 -12.32
CA GLU A 120 2.51 15.04 -11.93
C GLU A 120 2.59 15.04 -10.40
N VAL A 121 2.09 13.97 -9.79
CA VAL A 121 2.08 13.81 -8.34
C VAL A 121 2.84 12.55 -7.99
N LEU A 122 3.73 12.66 -7.00
CA LEU A 122 4.33 11.50 -6.38
C LEU A 122 3.36 10.91 -5.35
N SER A 123 2.98 9.65 -5.52
CA SER A 123 2.02 8.99 -4.63
C SER A 123 2.56 7.66 -4.08
N ALA A 124 2.20 7.36 -2.83
CA ALA A 124 2.57 6.15 -2.11
C ALA A 124 1.54 5.87 -1.00
N GLY A 125 1.39 4.61 -0.60
CA GLY A 125 0.59 4.16 0.56
C GLY A 125 -0.88 3.91 0.25
N ALA A 126 -1.15 3.17 -0.83
CA ALA A 126 -2.48 2.67 -1.20
C ALA A 126 -2.88 1.36 -0.48
N SER A 127 -2.23 1.02 0.65
CA SER A 127 -2.40 -0.20 1.45
C SER A 127 -3.38 -0.07 2.62
#